data_AF-A0A1U9NBX9-F1
#
_entry.id   AF-A0A1U9NBX9-F1
#
_cell.length_a   1.000
_cell.length_b   1.000
_cell.length_c   1.000
_cell.angle_alpha   90.00
_cell.angle_beta   90.00
_cell.angle_gamma   90.00
#
_symmetry.space_group_name_H-M   'P 1'
#
loop_
_entity.id
_entity.type
_entity.pdbx_description
1 polymer ?
#
loop_
_entity_poly.entity_id
_entity_poly.type
_entity_poly.pdbx_seq_one_letter_code
_entity_poly.pdbx_strand_id
1 'polypeptide(L)'
;MRTHRYRITVEPLSAADDISVQKLQPLQFEVENHDDILAIAARINQRGDLGTDATAFAIGLKLFSEAMLHHRDNPLFANFRPHFKDFMKRLKTGASATESPTQ
;
A
#
# COMPACT_ATOMS: atom_id res chain seq x y z
N MET A 1 4.94 18.61 -9.84
CA MET A 1 4.93 18.25 -8.40
C MET A 1 6.20 17.47 -8.12
N ARG A 2 6.77 17.59 -6.91
CA ARG A 2 7.98 16.86 -6.54
C ARG A 2 7.61 15.39 -6.33
N THR A 3 8.25 14.47 -7.06
CA THR A 3 8.10 13.03 -6.88
C THR A 3 9.16 12.53 -5.92
N HIS A 4 8.83 11.48 -5.17
CA HIS A 4 9.74 10.76 -4.28
C HIS A 4 10.16 9.47 -4.98
N ARG A 5 11.45 9.12 -4.92
CA ARG A 5 11.97 7.88 -5.51
C ARG A 5 12.39 6.92 -4.41
N TYR A 6 11.97 5.67 -4.53
CA TYR A 6 12.23 4.61 -3.57
C TYR A 6 12.83 3.40 -4.28
N ARG A 7 13.69 2.68 -3.57
CA ARG A 7 14.09 1.32 -3.92
C ARG A 7 13.35 0.36 -3.00
N ILE A 8 12.70 -0.62 -3.58
CA ILE A 8 11.99 -1.67 -2.86
C ILE A 8 12.76 -2.97 -3.09
N THR A 9 13.04 -3.67 -2.00
CA THR A 9 13.62 -5.01 -2.02
C THR A 9 12.68 -5.95 -1.26
N VAL A 10 12.29 -7.05 -1.89
CA VAL A 10 11.54 -8.13 -1.26
C VAL A 10 12.47 -9.33 -1.17
N GLU A 11 12.79 -9.71 0.07
CA GLU A 11 13.73 -10.79 0.37
C GLU A 11 12.97 -11.95 1.02
N PRO A 12 13.16 -13.20 0.54
CA PRO A 12 12.61 -14.36 1.21
C PRO A 12 13.32 -14.53 2.57
N LEU A 13 12.56 -14.41 3.66
CA LEU A 13 13.03 -14.81 4.97
C LEU A 13 12.75 -16.30 5.11
N SER A 14 13.80 -17.10 5.33
CA SER A 14 13.73 -18.56 5.41
C SER A 14 12.60 -19.01 6.34
N ALA A 15 11.56 -19.66 5.81
CA ALA A 15 10.52 -20.28 6.63
C ALA A 15 9.94 -21.50 5.92
N ALA A 16 10.05 -22.65 6.60
CA ALA A 16 9.66 -24.01 6.23
C ALA A 16 10.66 -24.74 5.31
N ASP A 17 11.59 -25.47 5.94
CA ASP A 17 12.10 -26.84 5.68
C ASP A 17 12.24 -27.39 4.24
N ASP A 18 12.13 -26.55 3.22
CA ASP A 18 12.21 -26.95 1.83
C ASP A 18 13.44 -26.30 1.18
N ILE A 19 14.30 -27.16 0.65
CA ILE A 19 15.59 -26.85 0.01
C ILE A 19 15.38 -25.93 -1.21
N SER A 20 14.12 -25.76 -1.67
CA SER A 20 13.71 -24.86 -2.74
C SER A 20 13.82 -23.35 -2.39
N VAL A 21 13.74 -22.95 -1.11
CA VAL A 21 13.80 -21.54 -0.69
C VAL A 21 15.20 -20.93 -0.84
N GLN A 22 16.26 -21.76 -0.79
CA GLN A 22 17.66 -21.32 -0.92
C GLN A 22 18.02 -20.76 -2.31
N LYS A 23 17.16 -20.95 -3.31
CA LYS A 23 17.35 -20.42 -4.67
C LYS A 23 16.58 -19.14 -4.95
N LEU A 24 15.75 -18.66 -4.03
CA LEU A 24 14.97 -17.44 -4.24
C LEU A 24 15.88 -16.21 -4.06
N GLN A 25 16.16 -15.53 -5.17
CA GLN A 25 16.90 -14.27 -5.16
C GLN A 25 15.98 -13.11 -4.74
N PRO A 26 16.50 -12.10 -4.02
CA PRO A 26 15.76 -10.87 -3.74
C PRO A 26 15.20 -10.24 -5.02
N LEU A 27 13.93 -9.82 -4.98
CA LEU A 27 13.35 -8.98 -6.02
C LEU A 27 13.61 -7.51 -5.66
N GLN A 28 14.33 -6.79 -6.52
CA GLN A 28 14.62 -5.37 -6.34
C GLN A 28 14.09 -4.53 -7.52
N PHE A 29 13.43 -3.42 -7.22
CA PHE A 29 12.99 -2.45 -8.22
C PHE A 29 12.99 -1.02 -7.65
N GLU A 30 12.93 -0.05 -8.55
CA GLU A 30 12.77 1.37 -8.19
C GLU A 30 11.43 1.88 -8.65
N VAL A 31 10.86 2.79 -7.86
CA VAL A 31 9.52 3.33 -8.05
C VAL A 31 9.52 4.80 -7.67
N GLU A 32 8.85 5.61 -8.49
CA GLU A 32 8.51 6.98 -8.16
C GLU A 32 7.10 7.02 -7.56
N ASN A 33 6.89 7.86 -6.56
CA ASN A 33 5.60 8.07 -5.94
C ASN A 33 5.36 9.57 -5.72
N HIS A 34 4.13 10.02 -5.89
CA HIS A 34 3.77 11.41 -5.64
C HIS A 34 3.70 11.76 -4.15
N ASP A 35 3.59 10.77 -3.28
CA ASP A 35 3.51 10.93 -1.85
C ASP A 35 4.78 10.47 -1.14
N ASP A 36 5.03 11.03 0.05
CA ASP A 36 6.05 10.52 0.96
C ASP A 36 5.58 9.23 1.64
N ILE A 37 5.96 8.08 1.08
CA ILE A 37 5.57 6.75 1.57
C ILE A 37 6.03 6.54 3.02
N LEU A 38 7.22 7.02 3.40
CA LEU A 38 7.78 6.81 4.74
C LEU A 38 6.98 7.60 5.78
N ALA A 39 6.70 8.87 5.49
CA ALA A 39 5.88 9.71 6.38
C ALA A 39 4.45 9.15 6.52
N ILE A 40 3.89 8.59 5.46
CA ILE A 40 2.54 8.01 5.49
C ILE A 40 2.51 6.69 6.26
N ALA A 41 3.49 5.81 6.07
CA ALA A 41 3.62 4.59 6.84
C ALA A 41 3.73 4.88 8.34
N ALA A 42 4.55 5.87 8.73
CA ALA A 42 4.65 6.32 10.11
C ALA A 42 3.30 6.80 10.67
N ARG A 43 2.55 7.63 9.93
CA ARG A 43 1.23 8.12 10.35
C ARG A 43 0.20 7.02 10.48
N ILE A 44 0.16 6.07 9.52
CA ILE A 44 -0.79 4.95 9.57
C ILE A 44 -0.45 4.02 10.76
N ASN A 45 0.84 3.75 11.00
CA ASN A 45 1.28 2.97 12.15
C ASN A 45 0.88 3.62 13.48
N GLN A 46 0.96 4.95 13.58
CA GLN A 46 0.55 5.71 14.77
C GLN A 46 -0.96 5.66 15.06
N ARG A 47 -1.82 5.34 14.07
CA ARG A 47 -3.27 5.22 14.28
C ARG A 47 -3.64 3.99 15.11
N GLY A 48 -2.81 2.94 15.08
CA GLY A 48 -2.99 1.72 15.86
C GLY A 48 -4.13 0.78 15.42
N ASP A 49 -4.98 1.20 14.48
CA ASP A 49 -6.15 0.44 14.02
C ASP A 49 -5.84 -0.72 13.08
N LEU A 50 -4.61 -0.78 12.54
CA LEU A 50 -4.12 -1.85 11.68
C LEU A 50 -3.04 -2.73 12.33
N GLY A 51 -2.71 -2.48 13.60
CA GLY A 51 -1.72 -3.27 14.35
C GLY A 51 -0.37 -3.38 13.63
N THR A 52 0.18 -4.60 13.59
CA THR A 52 1.50 -4.92 13.00
C THR A 52 1.55 -4.74 11.49
N ASP A 53 0.40 -4.78 10.81
CA ASP A 53 0.33 -4.76 9.35
C ASP A 53 0.31 -3.32 8.80
N ALA A 54 0.18 -2.31 9.67
CA ALA A 54 0.02 -0.91 9.31
C ALA A 54 1.07 -0.40 8.31
N THR A 55 2.35 -0.76 8.53
CA THR A 55 3.45 -0.34 7.65
C THR A 55 3.38 -1.05 6.29
N ALA A 56 3.16 -2.36 6.28
CA ALA A 56 3.04 -3.15 5.05
C ALA A 56 1.83 -2.68 4.22
N PHE A 57 0.69 -2.45 4.87
CA PHE A 57 -0.51 -1.90 4.26
C PHE A 57 -0.24 -0.53 3.64
N ALA A 58 0.39 0.40 4.36
CA ALA A 58 0.68 1.74 3.87
C ALA A 58 1.58 1.71 2.61
N ILE A 59 2.64 0.90 2.64
CA ILE A 59 3.56 0.73 1.51
C ILE A 59 2.81 0.13 0.31
N GLY A 60 2.14 -1.01 0.52
CA GLY A 60 1.41 -1.71 -0.55
C GLY A 60 0.33 -0.83 -1.19
N LEU A 61 -0.44 -0.11 -0.36
CA LEU A 61 -1.46 0.83 -0.83
C LEU A 61 -0.86 1.92 -1.70
N LYS A 62 0.28 2.49 -1.31
CA LYS A 62 0.93 3.55 -2.10
C LYS A 62 1.48 3.06 -3.42
N LEU A 63 2.17 1.93 -3.42
CA LEU A 63 2.67 1.30 -4.64
C LEU A 63 1.53 0.98 -5.61
N PHE A 64 0.45 0.39 -5.11
CA PHE A 64 -0.72 0.06 -5.90
C PHE A 64 -1.44 1.30 -6.44
N SER A 65 -1.65 2.31 -5.60
CA SER A 65 -2.33 3.55 -6.01
C SER A 65 -1.59 4.28 -7.13
N GLU A 66 -0.26 4.26 -7.11
CA GLU A 66 0.57 4.86 -8.14
C GLU A 66 0.50 4.07 -9.46
N ALA A 67 0.54 2.73 -9.38
CA ALA A 67 0.32 1.88 -10.56
C ALA A 67 -1.05 2.14 -11.21
N MET A 68 -2.11 2.33 -10.40
CA MET A 68 -3.43 2.73 -10.91
C MET A 68 -3.43 4.10 -11.58
N LEU A 69 -2.63 5.06 -11.11
CA LEU A 69 -2.52 6.39 -11.71
C LEU A 69 -1.76 6.36 -13.03
N HIS A 70 -0.63 5.64 -13.09
CA HIS A 70 0.14 5.45 -14.33
C HIS A 70 -0.66 4.73 -15.41
N HIS A 71 -1.49 3.77 -15.00
CA HIS A 71 -2.33 2.97 -15.90
C HIS A 71 -3.80 3.37 -15.81
N ARG A 72 -4.11 4.65 -15.61
CA ARG A 72 -5.49 5.13 -15.38
C ARG A 72 -6.48 4.72 -16.46
N ASP A 73 -6.02 4.58 -17.70
CA ASP A 73 -6.83 4.24 -18.87
C ASP A 73 -6.91 2.72 -19.10
N ASN A 74 -6.28 1.90 -18.25
CA ASN A 74 -6.38 0.45 -18.29
C ASN A 74 -7.78 -0.01 -17.83
N PRO A 75 -8.52 -0.79 -18.66
CA PRO A 75 -9.86 -1.27 -18.34
C PRO A 75 -9.97 -2.04 -17.01
N LEU A 76 -8.89 -2.70 -16.57
CA LEU A 76 -8.84 -3.41 -15.30
C LEU A 76 -9.20 -2.51 -14.11
N PHE A 77 -8.81 -1.23 -14.15
CA PHE A 77 -9.05 -0.28 -13.07
C PHE A 77 -10.34 0.52 -13.24
N ALA A 78 -10.97 0.51 -14.43
CA ALA A 78 -12.09 1.41 -14.75
C ALA A 78 -13.24 1.31 -13.73
N ASN A 79 -13.71 0.09 -13.47
CA ASN A 79 -14.81 -0.15 -12.52
C ASN A 79 -14.35 -0.07 -11.06
N PHE A 80 -13.07 -0.28 -10.78
CA PHE A 80 -12.53 -0.29 -9.42
C PHE A 80 -12.18 1.12 -8.88
N ARG A 81 -11.77 2.05 -9.76
CA ARG A 81 -11.39 3.43 -9.43
C ARG A 81 -12.41 4.18 -8.54
N PRO A 82 -13.72 4.17 -8.80
CA PRO A 82 -14.67 4.87 -7.92
C PRO A 82 -14.65 4.31 -6.50
N HIS A 83 -14.66 2.98 -6.34
CA HIS A 83 -14.60 2.31 -5.04
C HIS A 83 -13.27 2.57 -4.32
N PHE A 84 -12.16 2.54 -5.06
CA PHE A 84 -10.86 2.88 -4.51
C PHE A 84 -10.81 4.33 -4.00
N LYS A 85 -11.41 5.28 -4.73
CA LYS A 85 -11.49 6.68 -4.30
C LYS A 85 -12.28 6.82 -2.99
N ASP A 86 -13.40 6.13 -2.86
CA ASP A 86 -14.21 6.17 -1.63
C ASP A 86 -13.52 5.49 -0.45
N PHE A 87 -12.82 4.38 -0.69
CA PHE A 87 -11.92 3.77 0.30
C PHE A 87 -10.86 4.76 0.79
N MET A 88 -10.16 5.44 -0.14
CA MET A 88 -9.14 6.44 0.21
C MET A 88 -9.70 7.63 0.99
N LYS A 89 -10.94 8.06 0.74
CA LYS A 89 -11.59 9.09 1.55
C LYS A 89 -11.78 8.61 2.99
N ARG A 90 -12.36 7.43 3.18
CA ARG A 90 -12.61 6.83 4.51
C ARG A 90 -11.30 6.59 5.27
N LEU A 91 -10.26 6.12 4.57
CA LEU A 91 -8.94 5.92 5.17
C LEU A 91 -8.33 7.23 5.68
N LYS A 92 -8.46 8.32 4.91
CA LYS A 92 -7.94 9.65 5.28
C LYS A 92 -8.69 10.29 6.45
N THR A 93 -9.99 10.03 6.58
CA THR A 93 -10.79 10.54 7.71
C THR A 93 -10.54 9.80 9.01
N GLY A 94 -9.92 8.60 8.95
CA GLY A 94 -9.70 7.74 10.10
C GLY A 94 -10.96 7.00 10.56
N ALA A 95 -10.80 5.99 11.41
CA ALA A 95 -11.89 5.20 12.00
C ALA A 95 -12.82 6.00 12.94
N SER A 96 -12.59 7.31 13.09
CA SER A 96 -13.41 8.21 13.90
C SER A 96 -14.76 8.57 13.25
N ALA A 97 -15.00 8.18 12.00
CA ALA A 97 -16.33 8.22 11.41
C ALA A 97 -17.09 6.94 11.79
N THR A 98 -17.57 6.91 13.03
CA THR A 98 -18.57 5.96 13.50
C THR A 98 -19.78 6.01 12.56
N GLU A 99 -19.97 4.98 11.74
CA GLU A 99 -21.27 4.71 11.14
C GLU A 99 -22.22 4.42 12.30
N SER A 100 -23.13 5.37 12.58
CA SER A 100 -24.29 5.10 13.44
C SER A 100 -25.10 3.99 12.77
N PRO A 101 -25.50 2.92 13.49
CA PRO A 101 -26.38 1.92 12.92
C PRO A 101 -27.69 2.61 12.53
N THR A 102 -28.03 2.59 11.25
CA THR A 102 -29.38 2.96 10.83
C THR A 102 -30.31 1.87 11.36
N GLN A 103 -31.27 2.31 12.18
CA GLN A 103 -32.35 1.48 12.74
C GLN A 103 -33.22 0.87 11.65
#